data_AF-A0A7L4TI78-F1
#
_entry.id   AF-A0A7L4TI78-F1
#
_cell.length_a   1.000
_cell.length_b   1.000
_cell.length_c   1.000
_cell.angle_alpha   90.00
_cell.angle_beta   90.00
_cell.angle_gamma   90.00
#
_symmetry.space_group_name_H-M   'P 1'
#
loop_
_entity.id
_entity.type
_entity.pdbx_description
1 polymer ?
#
loop_
_entity_poly.entity_id
_entity_poly.type
_entity_poly.pdbx_seq_one_letter_code
_entity_poly.pdbx_strand_id
1 'polypeptide(L)' 'MHKTKFSTKEMKEFINDMANQYTMQFNVYREERIGDTLLDFYAEFKRRDEKYLMSKSIKVWSVENQQYAFVKHQEQAIT' A
#
# COMPACT_ATOMS: atom_id res chain seq x y z
N MET A 1 26.82 -17.04 2.91
CA MET A 1 25.57 -16.26 3.03
C MET A 1 24.40 -17.23 3.08
N HIS A 2 23.75 -17.37 4.23
CA HIS A 2 22.54 -18.20 4.35
C HIS A 2 21.36 -17.42 3.76
N LYS A 3 20.79 -17.89 2.64
CA LYS A 3 19.53 -17.36 2.11
C LYS A 3 18.42 -17.82 3.04
N THR A 4 17.86 -16.92 3.85
CA THR A 4 16.70 -17.19 4.70
C THR A 4 15.50 -17.45 3.79
N LYS A 5 15.13 -18.72 3.60
CA LYS A 5 13.84 -19.09 3.00
C LYS A 5 12.76 -18.78 4.03
N PHE A 6 11.98 -17.72 3.81
CA PHE A 6 10.74 -17.53 4.55
C PHE A 6 9.76 -18.62 4.17
N SER A 7 9.11 -19.22 5.17
CA SER A 7 7.97 -20.10 4.94
C SER A 7 6.82 -19.31 4.32
N THR A 8 5.97 -19.99 3.54
CA THR A 8 4.76 -19.40 2.94
C THR A 8 3.85 -18.75 3.99
N LYS A 9 3.87 -19.25 5.23
CA LYS A 9 3.12 -18.68 6.35
C LYS A 9 3.70 -17.33 6.79
N GLU A 10 5.01 -17.27 7.03
CA GLU A 10 5.68 -16.04 7.44
C GLU A 10 5.55 -14.94 6.38
N MET A 11 5.60 -15.32 5.09
CA MET A 11 5.39 -14.38 3.99
C MET A 11 3.97 -13.81 3.97
N LYS A 12 2.94 -14.64 4.23
CA LYS A 12 1.55 -14.17 4.32
C LYS A 12 1.35 -13.24 5.51
N GLU A 13 1.94 -13.55 6.65
CA GLU A 13 1.90 -12.71 7.85
C GLU A 13 2.56 -11.35 7.56
N PHE A 14 3.75 -11.34 6.95
CA PHE A 14 4.45 -10.12 6.56
C PHE A 14 3.64 -9.26 5.58
N ILE A 15 3.08 -9.87 4.53
CA ILE A 15 2.21 -9.17 3.57
C ILE A 15 1.00 -8.55 4.28
N ASN A 16 0.41 -9.28 5.24
CA ASN A 16 -0.73 -8.80 6.00
C ASN A 16 -0.38 -7.60 6.88
N ASP A 17 0.75 -7.67 7.58
CA ASP A 17 1.22 -6.58 8.42
C ASP A 17 1.54 -5.34 7.58
N MET A 18 2.16 -5.53 6.42
CA MET A 18 2.43 -4.45 5.47
C MET A 18 1.13 -3.82 4.95
N ALA A 19 0.16 -4.63 4.53
CA ALA A 19 -1.15 -4.14 4.11
C ALA A 19 -1.85 -3.34 5.21
N ASN A 20 -1.78 -3.80 6.47
CA ASN A 20 -2.36 -3.11 7.62
C ASN A 20 -1.72 -1.74 7.85
N GLN A 21 -0.40 -1.61 7.70
CA GLN A 21 0.29 -0.32 7.83
C GLN A 21 -0.16 0.70 6.78
N TYR A 22 -0.45 0.25 5.55
CA TYR A 22 -0.92 1.11 4.48
C TYR A 22 -2.32 1.70 4.75
N THR A 23 -3.16 1.03 5.55
CA THR A 23 -4.53 1.50 5.85
C THR A 23 -4.58 2.88 6.50
N MET A 24 -3.49 3.33 7.13
CA MET A 24 -3.40 4.65 7.75
C MET A 24 -3.57 5.81 6.75
N GLN A 25 -3.17 5.59 5.49
CA GLN A 25 -3.11 6.64 4.46
C GLN A 25 -3.79 6.22 3.16
N PHE A 26 -3.99 4.92 2.95
CA PHE A 26 -4.50 4.35 1.71
C PHE A 26 -5.74 3.48 1.99
N ASN A 27 -6.64 3.42 1.02
CA ASN A 27 -7.60 2.33 0.94
C ASN A 27 -6.86 1.09 0.42
N VAL A 28 -7.01 -0.05 1.08
CA VAL A 28 -6.30 -1.29 0.74
C VAL A 28 -7.30 -2.33 0.23
N TYR A 29 -7.04 -2.87 -0.96
CA TYR A 29 -7.84 -3.86 -1.67
C TYR A 29 -7.02 -5.15 -1.83
N ARG A 30 -7.66 -6.32 -1.74
CA ARG A 30 -6.99 -7.63 -1.82
C ARG A 30 -7.64 -8.47 -2.90
N GLU A 31 -6.90 -9.46 -3.41
CA GLU A 31 -7.37 -10.39 -4.45
C GLU A 31 -7.70 -9.71 -5.79
N GLU A 32 -7.22 -8.49 -6.00
CA GLU A 32 -7.38 -7.72 -7.22
C GLU A 32 -6.38 -8.13 -8.31
N ARG A 33 -6.76 -7.90 -9.57
CA ARG A 33 -5.94 -8.23 -10.74
C ARG A 33 -5.59 -7.00 -11.56
N ILE A 34 -4.37 -6.99 -12.10
CA ILE A 34 -3.95 -6.05 -13.15
C ILE A 34 -3.56 -6.83 -14.38
N GLY A 35 -4.41 -6.75 -15.40
CA GLY A 35 -4.37 -7.67 -16.53
C GLY A 35 -4.45 -9.12 -16.02
N ASP A 36 -3.44 -9.92 -16.36
CA ASP A 36 -3.36 -11.32 -15.94
C ASP A 36 -2.68 -11.54 -14.58
N THR A 37 -2.15 -10.48 -13.96
CA THR A 37 -1.41 -10.58 -12.70
C THR A 37 -2.34 -10.42 -11.49
N LEU A 38 -2.41 -11.46 -10.66
CA LEU A 38 -3.00 -11.37 -9.32
C LEU A 38 -2.05 -10.66 -8.37
N LEU A 39 -2.60 -9.72 -7.58
CA LEU A 39 -1.88 -8.98 -6.55
C LEU A 39 -2.14 -9.57 -5.17
N ASP A 40 -1.15 -9.44 -4.29
CA ASP A 40 -1.35 -9.73 -2.86
C ASP A 40 -2.26 -8.68 -2.22
N PHE A 41 -2.02 -7.42 -2.56
CA PHE A 41 -2.92 -6.30 -2.32
C PHE A 41 -2.55 -5.12 -3.23
N TYR A 42 -3.49 -4.18 -3.30
CA TYR A 42 -3.37 -2.90 -3.96
C TYR A 42 -3.77 -1.80 -2.98
N ALA A 43 -3.02 -0.71 -2.96
CA ALA A 43 -3.30 0.43 -2.09
C ALA A 43 -3.50 1.71 -2.93
N GLU A 44 -4.64 2.36 -2.72
CA GLU A 44 -5.03 3.61 -3.36
C GLU A 44 -5.06 4.75 -2.34
N PHE A 45 -4.34 5.83 -2.62
CA PHE A 45 -4.31 6.99 -1.74
C PHE A 45 -5.67 7.71 -1.77
N LYS A 46 -6.28 7.87 -0.59
CA LYS A 46 -7.51 8.65 -0.49
C LYS A 46 -7.17 10.14 -0.55
N ARG A 47 -7.40 10.74 -1.71
CA ARG A 47 -7.31 12.20 -1.93
C ARG A 47 -8.07 12.94 -0.82
N ARG A 48 -7.35 13.76 -0.04
CA ARG A 48 -7.96 14.67 0.95
C ARG A 48 -7.95 16.07 0.36
N ASP A 49 -9.07 16.45 -0.24
CA ASP A 49 -9.21 17.72 -0.96
C ASP A 49 -9.27 18.97 -0.09
N GLU A 50 -9.53 18.81 1.21
CA GLU A 50 -9.61 19.93 2.12
C GLU A 50 -8.94 19.61 3.47
N LYS A 51 -7.92 20.40 3.82
CA LYS A 51 -7.41 20.49 5.19
C LYS A 51 -7.76 21.89 5.73
N TYR A 52 -8.74 21.95 6.60
CA TYR A 52 -9.06 23.17 7.34
C TYR A 52 -8.08 23.34 8.50
N LEU A 53 -7.10 24.24 8.35
CA LEU A 53 -6.28 24.71 9.47
C LEU A 53 -7.09 25.75 10.27
N MET A 54 -7.79 25.28 11.30
CA MET A 54 -8.68 26.09 12.16
C MET A 54 -7.98 27.25 12.91
N SER A 55 -6.65 27.35 12.85
CA SER A 55 -5.88 28.29 13.68
C SER A 55 -5.60 29.66 13.07
N LYS A 56 -5.85 29.87 11.76
CA LYS A 56 -5.72 31.17 11.10
C LYS A 56 -6.81 31.31 10.02
N SER A 57 -7.25 32.53 9.74
CA SER A 57 -8.21 32.90 8.70
C SER A 57 -7.67 32.71 7.27
N ILE A 58 -7.06 31.56 6.99
CA ILE A 58 -6.42 31.21 5.73
C ILE A 58 -7.01 29.89 5.24
N LYS A 59 -7.61 29.92 4.04
CA LYS A 59 -8.08 28.71 3.36
C LYS A 59 -6.94 28.12 2.53
N VAL A 60 -6.45 26.94 2.91
CA VAL A 60 -5.39 26.21 2.19
C VAL A 60 -6.03 25.10 1.37
N TRP A 61 -5.81 25.13 0.05
CA TRP A 61 -6.20 24.07 -0.87
C TRP A 61 -4.93 23.32 -1.29
N SER A 62 -4.89 22.00 -1.06
CA SER A 62 -3.78 21.15 -1.48
C SER A 62 -4.34 19.98 -2.29
N VAL A 63 -3.83 19.79 -3.50
CA VAL A 63 -4.15 18.63 -4.33
C VAL A 63 -2.93 17.71 -4.30
N GLU A 64 -3.00 16.66 -3.51
CA GLU A 64 -2.01 15.58 -3.53
C GLU A 64 -2.43 14.58 -4.62
N ASN A 65 -1.56 14.35 -5.62
CA ASN A 65 -1.84 13.49 -6.77
C ASN A 65 -2.24 12.07 -6.32
N GLN A 66 -3.12 11.39 -7.06
CA GLN A 66 -3.48 9.99 -6.83
C GLN A 66 -2.20 9.13 -6.86
N GLN A 67 -1.89 8.49 -5.73
CA GLN A 67 -0.77 7.56 -5.60
C GLN A 67 -1.31 6.14 -5.52
N TYR A 68 -0.65 5.25 -6.27
CA TYR A 68 -0.98 3.84 -6.38
C TYR A 68 0.24 3.00 -6.04
N ALA A 69 0.07 2.03 -5.13
CA ALA A 69 1.09 1.04 -4.82
C ALA A 69 0.57 -0.37 -5.15
N PHE A 70 1.33 -1.10 -5.97
CA PHE A 70 1.03 -2.47 -6.38
C PHE A 70 2.05 -3.41 -5.75
N VAL A 71 1.58 -4.37 -4.95
CA VAL A 71 2.46 -5.30 -4.26
C VAL A 71 2.23 -6.71 -4.78
N LYS A 72 3.35 -7.34 -5.17
CA LYS A 72 3.40 -8.74 -5.55
C LYS A 72 4.66 -9.37 -4.98
N HIS A 73 4.49 -10.43 -4.21
CA HIS A 73 5.62 -11.24 -3.76
C HIS A 73 6.20 -12.06 -4.91
N GLN A 74 7.51 -12.31 -4.83
CA GLN A 74 8.20 -13.22 -5.73
C GLN A 74 8.60 -14.49 -5.00
N GLU A 75 8.43 -15.63 -5.67
CA GLU A 75 8.83 -16.94 -5.14
C GLU A 75 10.37 -17.13 -5.14
N GLN A 76 11.08 -16.36 -5.97
CA GLN A 76 12.55 -16.36 -6.02
C GLN A 76 13.08 -14.94 -5.81
N ALA A 77 14.09 -14.83 -4.94
CA ALA A 77 14.84 -13.59 -4.77
C ALA A 77 15.68 -13.33 -6.02
N ILE A 78 15.40 -12.22 -6.72
CA ILE A 78 16.28 -11.72 -7.79
C ILE A 78 17.62 -11.37 -7.14
N THR A 79 18.69 -11.95 -7.68
CA THR A 79 20.09 -11.72 -7.24
C THR A 79 20.70 -10.65 -8.11
#